data_AF-A0A955Y053-F1
#
_entry.id   AF-A0A955Y053-F1
#
_cell.length_a   1.000
_cell.length_b   1.000
_cell.length_c   1.000
_cell.angle_alpha   90.00
_cell.angle_beta   90.00
_cell.angle_gamma   90.00
#
_symmetry.space_group_name_H-M   'P 1'
#
loop_
_entity.id
_entity.type
_entity.pdbx_description
1 polymer ?
#
loop_
_entity_poly.entity_id
_entity_poly.type
_entity_poly.pdbx_seq_one_letter_code
_entity_poly.pdbx_strand_id
1 'polypeptide(L)'
;MLTLHESLLLFALHDDRGTVHSRAWLGLPDALRGAVVAEWQLRGHLEVTREGLASWTGVSPNSTPLLDALRTTARGSIPSTHFELDALLTTLKAHVHDLRGRVEASLVARGALML
;
A
#
# COMPACT_ATOMS: atom_id res chain seq x y z
N MET A 1 8.40 7.82 -11.20
CA MET A 1 6.99 8.10 -10.83
C MET A 1 6.70 7.51 -9.46
N LEU A 2 6.37 8.36 -8.48
CA LEU A 2 5.99 7.91 -7.13
C LEU A 2 4.62 7.20 -7.18
N THR A 3 4.42 6.22 -6.30
CA THR A 3 3.11 5.61 -6.05
C THR A 3 2.30 6.49 -5.09
N LEU A 4 1.00 6.21 -4.96
CA LEU A 4 0.11 6.91 -4.04
C LEU A 4 0.55 6.76 -2.59
N HIS A 5 0.93 5.55 -2.16
CA HIS A 5 1.39 5.30 -0.79
C HIS A 5 2.74 5.96 -0.50
N GLU A 6 3.65 5.99 -1.48
CA GLU A 6 4.91 6.74 -1.38
C GLU A 6 4.66 8.25 -1.26
N SER A 7 3.76 8.79 -2.09
CA SER A 7 3.40 10.20 -2.08
C SER A 7 2.69 10.60 -0.78
N LEU A 8 1.79 9.76 -0.27
CA LEU A 8 1.11 9.95 1.00
C LEU A 8 2.10 9.99 2.16
N LEU A 9 3.10 9.10 2.16
CA LEU A 9 4.12 9.11 3.20
C LEU A 9 4.92 10.41 3.15
N LEU A 10 5.43 10.80 1.97
CA LEU A 10 6.18 12.05 1.81
C LEU A 10 5.37 13.28 2.27
N PHE A 11 4.06 13.30 2.02
CA PHE A 11 3.20 14.37 2.52
C PHE A 11 3.00 14.35 4.05
N ALA A 12 3.06 13.17 4.66
CA ALA A 12 2.96 13.00 6.10
C ALA A 12 4.27 13.30 6.84
N LEU A 13 5.40 13.34 6.13
CA LEU A 13 6.70 13.70 6.71
C LEU A 13 6.74 15.21 7.01
N HIS A 14 7.29 15.54 8.17
CA HIS A 14 7.56 16.89 8.63
C HIS A 14 8.95 17.39 8.20
N ASP A 15 9.90 16.47 8.08
CA ASP A 15 11.29 16.75 7.74
C ASP A 15 11.90 15.66 6.85
N ASP A 16 13.14 15.90 6.42
CA ASP A 16 13.96 14.98 5.62
C ASP A 16 14.49 13.77 6.42
N ARG A 17 14.38 13.81 7.76
CA ARG A 17 14.80 12.73 8.67
C ARG A 17 13.73 11.66 8.87
N GLY A 18 12.59 11.77 8.19
CA GLY A 18 11.49 10.82 8.30
C GLY A 18 10.60 11.03 9.53
N THR A 19 10.65 12.21 10.16
CA THR A 19 9.72 12.54 11.25
C THR A 19 8.32 12.72 10.67
N VAL A 20 7.32 12.01 11.21
CA VAL A 20 5.92 12.14 10.77
C VAL A 20 5.23 13.25 11.58
N HIS A 21 4.37 14.04 10.92
CA HIS A 21 3.50 15.00 11.60
C HIS A 21 2.66 14.31 12.69
N SER A 22 2.69 14.85 13.92
CA SER A 22 1.98 14.26 15.08
C SER A 22 0.47 14.10 14.85
N ARG A 23 -0.14 14.98 14.05
CA ARG A 23 -1.56 14.91 13.67
C ARG A 23 -1.87 13.76 12.70
N ALA A 24 -0.90 13.32 11.90
CA ALA A 24 -1.06 12.24 10.94
C ALA A 24 -0.73 10.87 11.54
N TRP A 25 0.08 10.82 12.61
CA TRP A 25 0.64 9.59 13.19
C TRP A 25 -0.36 8.46 13.38
N LEU A 26 -1.50 8.73 14.02
CA LEU A 26 -2.47 7.69 14.38
C LEU A 26 -3.22 7.12 13.16
N GLY A 27 -3.51 7.96 12.16
CA GLY A 27 -4.26 7.56 10.98
C GLY A 27 -3.39 7.06 9.82
N LEU A 28 -2.09 7.37 9.83
CA LEU A 28 -1.19 7.07 8.73
C LEU A 28 -1.12 5.57 8.37
N PRO A 29 -1.07 4.61 9.31
CA PRO A 29 -1.02 3.19 8.96
C PRO A 29 -2.22 2.72 8.13
N ASP A 30 -3.43 3.13 8.51
CA ASP A 30 -4.66 2.76 7.79
C ASP A 30 -4.77 3.52 6.46
N ALA A 31 -4.37 4.79 6.43
CA ALA A 31 -4.31 5.57 5.20
C ALA A 31 -3.32 4.97 4.18
N LEU A 32 -2.15 4.49 4.62
CA LEU A 32 -1.19 3.80 3.75
C LEU A 32 -1.76 2.51 3.16
N ARG A 33 -2.50 1.71 3.95
CA ARG A 33 -3.17 0.51 3.44
C ARG A 33 -4.20 0.85 2.37
N GLY A 34 -5.03 1.87 2.63
CA GLY A 34 -5.97 2.39 1.64
C GLY A 34 -5.27 2.86 0.37
N ALA A 35 -4.15 3.58 0.50
CA ALA A 35 -3.36 4.04 -0.63
C ALA A 35 -2.74 2.88 -1.43
N VAL A 36 -2.29 1.81 -0.78
CA VAL A 36 -1.81 0.59 -1.48
C VAL A 36 -2.94 -0.07 -2.27
N VAL A 37 -4.13 -0.21 -1.68
CA VAL A 37 -5.29 -0.80 -2.34
C VAL A 37 -5.72 0.04 -3.54
N ALA A 38 -5.81 1.36 -3.38
CA ALA A 38 -6.13 2.28 -4.48
C ALA A 38 -5.06 2.22 -5.59
N GLU A 39 -3.78 2.14 -5.24
CA GLU A 39 -2.70 1.98 -6.22
C GLU A 39 -2.83 0.68 -7.01
N TRP A 40 -3.20 -0.43 -6.36
CA TRP A 40 -3.48 -1.68 -7.07
C TRP A 40 -4.66 -1.56 -8.03
N GLN A 41 -5.73 -0.86 -7.65
CA GLN A 41 -6.85 -0.62 -8.57
C GLN A 41 -6.41 0.24 -9.77
N LEU A 42 -5.72 1.35 -9.52
CA LEU A 42 -5.25 2.27 -10.56
C LEU A 42 -4.29 1.61 -11.55
N ARG A 43 -3.50 0.64 -11.09
CA ARG A 43 -2.58 -0.13 -11.95
C ARG A 43 -3.20 -1.39 -12.54
N GLY A 44 -4.47 -1.67 -12.26
CA GLY A 44 -5.19 -2.83 -12.77
C GLY A 44 -4.69 -4.16 -12.20
N HIS A 45 -4.29 -4.20 -10.92
CA HIS A 45 -3.98 -5.42 -10.15
C HIS A 45 -5.17 -5.95 -9.33
N LEU A 46 -6.13 -5.08 -9.08
CA LEU A 46 -7.32 -5.32 -8.26
C LEU A 46 -8.50 -4.67 -8.96
N GLU A 47 -9.57 -5.42 -9.18
CA GLU A 47 -10.87 -4.87 -9.54
C GLU A 47 -11.75 -4.85 -8.29
N VAL A 48 -12.52 -3.77 -8.11
CA VAL A 48 -13.46 -3.65 -7.01
C VAL A 48 -14.80 -3.15 -7.56
N THR A 49 -15.87 -3.86 -7.24
CA THR A 49 -17.23 -3.50 -7.64
C THR A 49 -17.78 -2.38 -6.75
N ARG A 50 -18.94 -1.82 -7.11
CA ARG A 50 -19.59 -0.78 -6.30
C ARG A 50 -20.04 -1.29 -4.93
N GLU A 51 -20.27 -2.59 -4.83
CA GLU A 51 -20.69 -3.29 -3.63
C GLU A 51 -19.53 -3.60 -2.68
N GLY A 52 -18.28 -3.30 -3.08
CA GLY A 52 -17.09 -3.54 -2.27
C GLY A 52 -16.47 -4.93 -2.45
N LEU A 53 -16.98 -5.74 -3.39
CA LEU A 53 -16.39 -7.03 -3.74
C LEU A 53 -15.15 -6.81 -4.61
N ALA A 54 -14.04 -7.41 -4.21
CA ALA A 54 -12.75 -7.26 -4.85
C ALA A 54 -12.26 -8.59 -5.45
N SER A 55 -11.49 -8.52 -6.54
CA SER A 55 -10.84 -9.67 -7.17
C SER A 55 -9.46 -9.29 -7.69
N TRP A 56 -8.51 -10.23 -7.59
CA TRP A 56 -7.18 -10.04 -8.15
C TRP A 56 -7.20 -10.24 -9.67
N THR A 57 -6.64 -9.30 -10.41
CA THR A 57 -6.51 -9.38 -11.89
C THR A 57 -5.12 -9.90 -12.29
N GLY A 58 -4.68 -9.73 -13.54
CA GLY A 58 -3.36 -10.17 -14.02
C GLY A 58 -2.16 -9.44 -13.39
N VAL A 59 -0.97 -9.66 -13.97
CA VAL A 59 0.25 -8.91 -13.62
C VAL A 59 0.28 -7.63 -14.45
N SER A 60 0.34 -6.47 -13.81
CA SER A 60 0.53 -5.19 -14.49
C SER A 60 2.02 -4.98 -14.80
N PRO A 61 2.39 -4.59 -16.04
CA PRO A 61 3.79 -4.33 -16.39
C PRO A 61 4.39 -3.13 -15.63
N ASN A 62 3.55 -2.30 -15.01
CA ASN A 62 3.96 -1.11 -14.29
C ASN A 62 4.02 -1.33 -12.78
N SER A 63 4.06 -2.56 -12.27
CA SER A 63 4.15 -2.76 -10.81
C SER A 63 5.51 -2.31 -10.24
N THR A 64 5.55 -2.08 -8.93
CA THR A 64 6.82 -1.86 -8.21
C THR A 64 7.13 -3.08 -7.34
N PRO A 65 8.40 -3.37 -7.03
CA PRO A 65 8.77 -4.51 -6.19
C PRO A 65 8.03 -4.52 -4.83
N LEU A 66 7.80 -3.34 -4.24
CA LEU A 66 7.04 -3.22 -3.00
C LEU A 66 5.57 -3.62 -3.19
N LEU A 67 4.91 -3.11 -4.24
CA LEU A 67 3.51 -3.46 -4.54
C LEU A 67 3.33 -4.95 -4.83
N ASP A 68 4.27 -5.56 -5.57
CA ASP A 68 4.23 -7.00 -5.86
C ASP A 68 4.44 -7.84 -4.60
N ALA A 69 5.38 -7.45 -3.74
CA ALA A 69 5.60 -8.13 -2.48
C ALA A 69 4.37 -8.04 -1.55
N LEU A 70 3.77 -6.85 -1.43
CA LEU A 70 2.55 -6.64 -0.64
C LEU A 70 1.37 -7.46 -1.20
N ARG A 71 1.25 -7.52 -2.53
CA ARG A 71 0.20 -8.27 -3.21
C ARG A 71 0.36 -9.75 -2.99
N THR A 72 1.59 -10.25 -3.04
CA THR A 72 1.93 -11.65 -2.78
C THR A 72 1.53 -12.04 -1.36
N THR A 73 1.86 -11.21 -0.36
CA THR A 73 1.42 -11.43 1.03
C THR A 73 -0.11 -11.47 1.13
N ALA A 74 -0.82 -10.49 0.56
CA ALA A 74 -2.27 -10.43 0.63
C ALA A 74 -2.96 -11.61 -0.07
N ARG A 75 -2.48 -12.01 -1.25
CA ARG A 75 -3.00 -13.17 -1.99
C ARG A 75 -2.81 -14.48 -1.24
N GLY A 76 -1.68 -14.67 -0.55
CA GLY A 76 -1.43 -15.87 0.23
C GLY A 76 -2.40 -16.05 1.40
N SER A 77 -2.95 -14.95 1.92
CA SER A 77 -3.86 -14.93 3.06
C SER A 77 -5.35 -14.89 2.67
N ILE A 78 -5.68 -14.66 1.39
CA ILE A 78 -7.06 -14.58 0.90
C ILE A 78 -7.28 -15.73 -0.10
N PRO A 79 -7.87 -16.86 0.34
CA PRO A 79 -7.96 -18.07 -0.48
C PRO A 79 -9.01 -17.98 -1.60
N SER A 80 -9.94 -17.03 -1.53
CA SER A 80 -11.01 -16.87 -2.51
C SER A 80 -10.62 -15.96 -3.68
N THR A 81 -11.10 -16.29 -4.88
CA THR A 81 -10.90 -15.46 -6.08
C THR A 81 -11.60 -14.10 -5.97
N HIS A 82 -12.73 -14.07 -5.25
CA HIS A 82 -13.48 -12.86 -4.92
C HIS A 82 -13.55 -12.72 -3.40
N PHE A 83 -13.41 -11.51 -2.88
CA PHE A 83 -13.35 -11.23 -1.44
C PHE A 83 -13.80 -9.81 -1.15
N GLU A 84 -14.30 -9.57 0.06
CA GLU A 84 -14.67 -8.23 0.50
C GLU A 84 -13.43 -7.32 0.63
N LEU A 85 -13.55 -6.06 0.22
CA LEU A 85 -12.47 -5.08 0.37
C LEU A 85 -12.03 -4.91 1.83
N ASP A 86 -12.96 -4.99 2.77
CA ASP A 86 -12.66 -4.92 4.20
C ASP A 86 -11.80 -6.11 4.68
N ALA A 87 -12.03 -7.30 4.10
CA ALA A 87 -11.19 -8.47 4.36
C ALA A 87 -9.75 -8.29 3.84
N LEU A 88 -9.58 -7.57 2.71
CA LEU A 88 -8.26 -7.21 2.21
C LEU A 88 -7.54 -6.22 3.14
N LEU A 89 -8.22 -5.16 3.57
CA LEU A 89 -7.65 -4.17 4.50
C LEU A 89 -7.29 -4.82 5.85
N THR A 90 -8.17 -5.69 6.35
CA THR A 90 -7.92 -6.49 7.56
C THR A 90 -6.71 -7.41 7.38
N THR A 91 -6.60 -8.08 6.24
CA THR A 91 -5.43 -8.91 5.90
C THR A 91 -4.14 -8.11 5.90
N LEU A 92 -4.13 -6.93 5.27
CA LEU A 92 -2.96 -6.05 5.25
C LEU A 92 -2.59 -5.56 6.65
N LYS A 93 -3.59 -5.25 7.49
CA LYS A 93 -3.36 -4.87 8.89
C LYS A 93 -2.77 -6.00 9.71
N ALA A 94 -3.23 -7.23 9.49
CA ALA A 94 -2.79 -8.40 10.24
C ALA A 94 -1.42 -8.94 9.79
N HIS A 95 -1.02 -8.77 8.53
CA HIS A 95 0.18 -9.42 7.98
C HIS A 95 1.28 -8.45 7.51
N VAL A 96 0.99 -7.14 7.46
CA VAL A 96 1.97 -6.12 7.08
C VAL A 96 2.18 -5.16 8.25
N HIS A 97 2.95 -5.63 9.23
CA HIS A 97 3.17 -4.92 10.49
C HIS A 97 4.03 -3.65 10.34
N ASP A 98 4.98 -3.64 9.40
CA ASP A 98 5.84 -2.48 9.13
C ASP A 98 5.64 -1.94 7.69
N LEU A 99 4.40 -1.58 7.35
CA LEU A 99 4.12 -1.00 6.04
C LEU A 99 4.89 0.31 5.84
N ARG A 100 4.97 1.16 6.87
CA ARG A 100 5.67 2.44 6.82
C ARG A 100 7.15 2.25 6.48
N GLY A 101 7.89 1.45 7.26
CA GLY A 101 9.32 1.25 7.03
C GLY A 101 9.61 0.64 5.66
N ARG A 102 8.72 -0.22 5.15
CA ARG A 102 8.82 -0.76 3.79
C ARG A 102 8.63 0.33 2.71
N VAL A 103 7.73 1.29 2.92
CA VAL A 103 7.55 2.42 2.01
C VAL A 103 8.75 3.38 2.08
N GLU A 104 9.28 3.66 3.28
CA GLU A 104 10.51 4.45 3.46
C GLU A 104 11.69 3.82 2.72
N ALA A 105 11.90 2.51 2.91
CA ALA A 105 12.95 1.78 2.22
C ALA A 105 12.80 1.84 0.69
N SER A 106 11.56 1.77 0.17
CA SER A 106 11.29 1.95 -1.26
C SER A 106 11.66 3.36 -1.74
N LEU A 107 11.31 4.39 -0.98
CA LEU A 107 11.65 5.78 -1.30
C LEU A 107 13.16 6.02 -1.30
N VAL A 108 13.88 5.50 -0.31
CA VAL A 108 15.35 5.58 -0.22
C VAL A 108 16.01 4.85 -1.38
N ALA A 109 15.59 3.62 -1.68
CA ALA A 109 16.12 2.84 -2.80
C ALA A 109 15.94 3.53 -4.16
N ARG A 110 14.99 4.46 -4.25
CA ARG A 110 14.67 5.24 -5.45
C ARG A 110 15.24 6.65 -5.42
N GLY A 111 16.00 7.01 -4.38
CA GLY A 111 16.60 8.34 -4.20
C GLY A 111 15.57 9.45 -3.94
N ALA A 112 14.34 9.12 -3.56
CA ALA A 112 13.28 10.08 -3.26
C ALA A 112 13.30 10.57 -1.80
N LEU A 113 14.01 9.85 -0.93
CA LEU A 113 14.23 10.22 0.47
C LEU A 113 15.71 9.94 0.80
N MET A 114 16.33 10.83 1.56
CA MET A 114 17.73 10.69 2.01
C MET A 114 17.72 10.48 3.53
N LEU A 115 17.55 9.23 3.96
CA LEU A 115 17.65 8.80 5.36
C LEU A 115 19.06 8.29 5.68
#